data_AF-A0A4Q5LQL2-F1
#
_entry.id   AF-A0A4Q5LQL2-F1
#
_cell.length_a   1.000
_cell.length_b   1.000
_cell.length_c   1.000
_cell.angle_alpha   90.00
_cell.angle_beta   90.00
_cell.angle_gamma   90.00
#
_symmetry.space_group_name_H-M   'P 1'
#
loop_
_entity.id
_entity.type
_entity.pdbx_description
1 polymer ?
#
loop_
_entity_poly.entity_id
_entity_poly.type
_entity_poly.pdbx_seq_one_letter_code
_entity_poly.pdbx_strand_id
1 'polypeptide(L)'
;MEAYIEYFNKNYDVNTIEELLLGLRAMGASQIETIRVLRSELKLSLPEADKIVLNSEAWNDMKEATIQLRENIWEALNSLED
;
A
#
# COMPACT_ATOMS: atom_id res chain seq x y z
N MET A 1 -13.48 2.37 -2.18
CA MET A 1 -12.53 2.20 -3.31
C MET A 1 -12.62 3.35 -4.31
N GLU A 2 -13.79 3.66 -4.88
CA GLU A 2 -13.95 4.79 -5.84
C GLU A 2 -13.47 6.14 -5.28
N ALA A 3 -13.81 6.46 -4.02
CA ALA A 3 -13.36 7.69 -3.38
C ALA A 3 -11.82 7.83 -3.27
N TYR A 4 -11.10 6.71 -3.14
CA TYR A 4 -9.63 6.72 -3.06
C TYR A 4 -8.99 6.92 -4.43
N ILE A 5 -9.58 6.34 -5.47
CA ILE A 5 -9.17 6.55 -6.87
C ILE A 5 -9.43 8.01 -7.27
N GLU A 6 -10.60 8.55 -6.93
CA GLU A 6 -10.93 9.96 -7.18
C GLU A 6 -9.95 10.90 -6.47
N TYR A 7 -9.67 10.64 -5.18
CA TYR A 7 -8.67 11.39 -4.44
C TYR A 7 -7.29 11.31 -5.12
N PHE A 8 -6.86 10.11 -5.50
CA PHE A 8 -5.56 9.91 -6.14
C PHE A 8 -5.46 10.71 -7.43
N ASN A 9 -6.42 10.55 -8.35
CA ASN A 9 -6.41 11.20 -9.66
C ASN A 9 -6.49 12.73 -9.57
N LYS A 10 -7.22 13.27 -8.59
CA LYS A 10 -7.31 14.72 -8.40
C LYS A 10 -6.00 15.34 -7.90
N ASN A 11 -5.17 14.57 -7.21
CA ASN A 11 -4.01 15.07 -6.49
C ASN A 11 -2.67 14.59 -7.07
N TYR A 12 -2.66 13.60 -7.97
CA TYR A 12 -1.44 12.95 -8.45
C TYR A 12 -0.44 13.90 -9.11
N ASP A 13 -0.92 14.85 -9.91
CA ASP A 13 -0.05 15.77 -10.66
C ASP A 13 0.57 16.87 -9.80
N VAL A 14 0.02 17.12 -8.61
CA VAL A 14 0.38 18.26 -7.75
C VAL A 14 1.09 17.85 -6.47
N ASN A 15 1.04 16.56 -6.11
CA ASN A 15 1.60 16.03 -4.89
C ASN A 15 2.63 14.93 -5.20
N THR A 16 3.60 14.79 -4.31
CA THR A 16 4.49 13.62 -4.30
C THR A 16 3.71 12.35 -3.94
N ILE A 17 4.26 11.18 -4.29
CA ILE A 17 3.67 9.89 -3.89
C ILE A 17 3.48 9.83 -2.37
N GLU A 18 4.43 10.30 -1.58
CA GLU A 18 4.33 10.26 -0.11
C GLU A 18 3.15 11.08 0.42
N GLU A 19 2.94 12.29 -0.11
CA GLU A 19 1.80 13.15 0.26
C GLU A 19 0.47 12.51 -0.14
N LEU A 20 0.42 11.79 -1.28
CA LEU A 20 -0.77 11.04 -1.67
C LEU A 20 -1.07 9.90 -0.69
N LEU A 21 -0.05 9.15 -0.27
CA LEU A 21 -0.19 8.04 0.67
C LEU A 21 -0.66 8.52 2.05
N LEU A 22 -0.10 9.62 2.55
CA LEU A 22 -0.54 10.28 3.78
C LEU A 22 -2.01 10.70 3.70
N GLY A 23 -2.42 11.28 2.58
CA GLY A 23 -3.82 11.66 2.36
C GLY A 23 -4.78 10.48 2.25
N LEU A 24 -4.39 9.41 1.56
CA LEU A 24 -5.17 8.18 1.50
C LEU A 24 -5.37 7.57 2.89
N ARG A 25 -4.31 7.52 3.71
CA ARG A 25 -4.42 7.11 5.12
C ARG A 25 -5.35 8.02 5.92
N ALA A 26 -5.25 9.34 5.75
CA ALA A 26 -6.11 10.29 6.44
C ALA A 26 -7.60 10.11 6.08
N MET A 27 -7.89 9.63 4.87
CA MET A 27 -9.24 9.20 4.46
C MET A 27 -9.65 7.81 4.98
N GLY A 28 -8.80 7.15 5.76
CA GLY A 28 -9.04 5.83 6.34
C GLY A 28 -8.69 4.65 5.42
N ALA A 29 -7.97 4.87 4.32
CA ALA A 29 -7.56 3.76 3.46
C ALA A 29 -6.61 2.82 4.21
N SER A 30 -6.81 1.51 4.06
CA SER A 30 -5.84 0.49 4.48
C SER A 30 -4.65 0.41 3.52
N GLN A 31 -3.56 -0.24 3.96
CA GLN A 31 -2.43 -0.54 3.08
C GLN A 31 -2.85 -1.34 1.83
N ILE A 32 -3.76 -2.32 1.98
CA ILE A 32 -4.24 -3.15 0.86
C ILE A 32 -5.03 -2.32 -0.14
N GLU A 33 -5.91 -1.44 0.32
CA GLU A 33 -6.67 -0.56 -0.57
C GLU A 33 -5.75 0.44 -1.29
N THR A 34 -4.75 0.95 -0.59
CA THR A 34 -3.73 1.83 -1.15
C THR A 34 -2.91 1.13 -2.22
N ILE A 35 -2.47 -0.11 -1.96
CA ILE A 35 -1.80 -0.96 -2.96
C ILE A 35 -2.70 -1.15 -4.19
N ARG A 36 -4.00 -1.42 -3.99
CA ARG A 36 -4.95 -1.58 -5.10
C ARG A 36 -5.06 -0.32 -5.96
N VAL A 37 -5.13 0.86 -5.34
CA VAL A 37 -5.16 2.15 -6.05
C VAL A 37 -3.87 2.37 -6.83
N LEU A 38 -2.71 2.17 -6.21
CA LEU A 38 -1.42 2.32 -6.91
C LEU A 38 -1.30 1.38 -8.11
N ARG A 39 -1.78 0.14 -7.98
CA ARG A 39 -1.79 -0.81 -9.10
C ARG A 39 -2.75 -0.40 -10.21
N SER A 40 -3.94 0.09 -9.88
CA SER A 40 -4.93 0.48 -10.88
C SER A 40 -4.51 1.73 -11.65
N GLU A 41 -4.06 2.76 -10.94
CA GLU A 41 -3.79 4.07 -11.53
C GLU A 41 -2.39 4.15 -12.15
N LEU A 42 -1.38 3.52 -11.52
CA LEU A 42 0.01 3.56 -12.00
C LEU A 42 0.44 2.30 -12.76
N LYS A 43 -0.46 1.32 -12.91
CA LYS A 43 -0.19 0.02 -13.58
C LYS A 43 1.01 -0.74 -12.99
N LEU A 44 1.28 -0.53 -11.71
CA LEU A 44 2.36 -1.21 -11.00
C LEU A 44 2.04 -2.69 -10.78
N SER A 45 3.09 -3.51 -10.75
CA SER A 45 2.97 -4.87 -10.23
C SER A 45 2.62 -4.85 -8.74
N LEU A 46 2.12 -5.99 -8.23
CA LEU A 46 1.84 -6.11 -6.80
C LEU A 46 3.09 -5.86 -5.94
N PRO A 47 4.27 -6.46 -6.23
CA PRO A 47 5.48 -6.20 -5.45
C PRO A 47 5.94 -4.74 -5.47
N GLU A 48 5.79 -4.04 -6.60
CA GLU A 48 6.18 -2.64 -6.71
C GLU A 48 5.29 -1.73 -5.86
N ALA A 49 3.96 -1.87 -6.01
CA ALA A 49 3.00 -1.08 -5.22
C ALA A 49 3.12 -1.38 -3.72
N ASP A 50 3.31 -2.65 -3.38
CA ASP A 50 3.52 -3.10 -2.00
C ASP A 50 4.79 -2.52 -1.38
N LYS A 51 5.91 -2.51 -2.14
CA LYS A 51 7.17 -1.90 -1.70
C LYS A 51 7.03 -0.40 -1.46
N ILE A 52 6.26 0.31 -2.28
CA ILE A 52 6.00 1.74 -2.09
C ILE A 52 5.27 1.96 -0.76
N VAL A 53 4.19 1.23 -0.51
CA VAL A 53 3.39 1.39 0.72
C VAL A 53 4.18 0.98 1.98
N LEU A 54 4.95 -0.11 1.92
CA LEU A 54 5.75 -0.59 3.06
C LEU A 54 6.83 0.42 3.51
N ASN A 55 7.34 1.21 2.56
CA ASN A 55 8.40 2.18 2.83
C ASN A 55 7.90 3.61 3.03
N SER A 56 6.58 3.81 3.02
CA SER A 56 5.96 5.12 3.24
C SER A 56 5.91 5.45 4.74
N GLU A 57 6.11 6.72 5.07
CA GLU A 57 5.91 7.25 6.42
C GLU A 57 4.44 7.14 6.82
N ALA A 58 3.54 7.13 5.84
CA ALA A 58 2.13 6.91 6.06
C ALA A 58 1.79 5.59 6.77
N TRP A 59 2.66 4.59 6.89
CA TRP A 59 2.40 3.41 7.75
C TRP A 59 3.59 3.00 8.61
N ASN A 60 4.47 3.95 8.93
CA ASN A 60 5.68 3.66 9.70
C ASN A 60 5.37 3.08 11.09
N ASP A 61 4.28 3.53 11.71
CA ASP A 61 3.77 3.03 13.00
C ASP A 61 3.32 1.56 12.97
N MET A 62 3.02 1.02 11.80
CA MET A 62 2.58 -0.37 11.61
C MET A 62 3.63 -1.22 10.90
N LYS A 63 4.81 -0.67 10.60
CA LYS A 63 5.80 -1.29 9.71
C LYS A 63 6.28 -2.64 10.22
N GLU A 64 6.71 -2.72 11.48
CA GLU A 64 7.20 -3.96 12.08
C GLU A 64 6.13 -5.05 12.10
N ALA A 65 4.91 -4.72 12.55
CA ALA A 65 3.78 -5.65 12.56
C ALA A 65 3.42 -6.13 11.13
N THR A 66 3.54 -5.24 10.14
CA THR A 66 3.30 -5.55 8.74
C THR A 66 4.36 -6.52 8.19
N ILE A 67 5.64 -6.31 8.53
CA ILE A 67 6.73 -7.21 8.13
C ILE A 67 6.53 -8.58 8.75
N GLN A 68 6.29 -8.65 10.06
CA GLN A 68 6.05 -9.92 10.77
C GLN A 68 4.87 -10.68 10.18
N LEU A 69 3.76 -10.00 9.87
CA LEU A 69 2.61 -10.64 9.22
C LEU A 69 2.99 -11.26 7.87
N ARG A 70 3.80 -10.56 7.06
CA ARG A 70 4.23 -11.06 5.75
C ARG A 70 5.16 -12.25 5.89
N GLU A 71 6.10 -12.20 6.82
CA GLU A 71 7.00 -13.31 7.13
C GLU A 71 6.20 -14.54 7.56
N ASN A 72 5.25 -14.38 8.48
CA ASN A 72 4.36 -15.47 8.93
C ASN A 72 3.55 -16.07 7.78
N ILE A 73 3.07 -15.24 6.83
CA ILE A 73 2.37 -15.72 5.64
C ILE A 73 3.31 -16.54 4.76
N TRP A 74 4.54 -16.07 4.53
CA TRP A 74 5.53 -16.80 3.74
C TRP A 74 5.94 -18.13 4.37
N GLU A 75 6.17 -18.15 5.69
CA GLU A 75 6.47 -19.37 6.43
C GLU A 75 5.32 -20.39 6.33
N ALA A 76 4.08 -19.92 6.52
CA ALA A 76 2.91 -20.78 6.39
C ALA A 76 2.76 -21.35 4.97
N LEU A 77 3.01 -20.54 3.94
CA LEU A 77 2.96 -21.01 2.55
C LEU A 77 4.04 -22.05 2.26
N ASN A 78 5.28 -21.81 2.68
CA ASN A 78 6.39 -22.75 2.50
C ASN A 78 6.13 -24.08 3.22
N SER A 79 5.50 -24.05 4.39
CA SER A 79 5.16 -25.27 5.15
C SER A 79 4.04 -26.12 4.52
N LEU A 80 3.32 -25.60 3.53
CA LEU A 80 2.27 -26.32 2.79
C LEU A 80 2.79 -27.01 1.52
N GLU A 81 4.02 -26.71 1.11
CA GLU A 81 4.68 -27.31 -0.05
C GLU A 81 5.52 -28.55 0.31
N ASP A 82 5.64 -28.88 1.60
CA ASP A 82 6.25 -30.10 2.17
C ASP A 82 5.18 -31.15 2.58
#